data_AF-A0AAV8VJ43-F1
#
_entry.id   AF-A0AAV8VJ43-F1
#
_cell.length_a   1.000
_cell.length_b   1.000
_cell.length_c   1.000
_cell.angle_alpha   90.00
_cell.angle_beta   90.00
_cell.angle_gamma   90.00
#
_symmetry.space_group_name_H-M   'P 1'
#
loop_
_entity.id
_entity.type
_entity.pdbx_description
1 polymer ?
#
loop_
_entity_poly.entity_id
_entity_poly.type
_entity_poly.pdbx_seq_one_letter_code
_entity_poly.pdbx_strand_id
1 'polypeptide(L)'
;MDSAMEMRKRQFVNTEDAIQIEDFQVLKSPDLNPLDFYVWGYLKDKAYATPVLTRDDLIQRIQEACNEMRQNPNQVSDAVNSLIRRCHKCIEVGGQHFEQL
;
A
#
# COMPACT_ATOMS: atom_id res chain seq x y z
N MET A 1 16.85 -2.94 -8.76
CA MET A 1 16.01 -4.16 -8.75
C MET A 1 14.53 -3.83 -9.03
N ASP A 2 14.23 -2.61 -9.50
CA ASP A 2 12.88 -2.04 -9.53
C ASP A 2 12.09 -2.20 -10.85
N SER A 3 12.72 -2.51 -11.98
CA SER A 3 11.99 -2.57 -13.26
C SER A 3 11.09 -3.81 -13.42
N ALA A 4 11.33 -4.88 -12.68
CA ALA A 4 10.53 -6.12 -12.78
C ALA A 4 9.24 -6.07 -11.94
N MET A 5 9.20 -5.24 -10.90
CA MET A 5 8.03 -5.12 -10.01
C MET A 5 6.93 -4.27 -10.66
N GLU A 6 7.31 -3.31 -11.50
CA GLU A 6 6.36 -2.41 -12.16
C GLU A 6 5.67 -3.02 -13.38
N MET A 7 6.24 -4.05 -13.99
CA MET A 7 5.57 -4.78 -15.08
C MET A 7 4.40 -5.65 -14.60
N ARG A 8 4.36 -6.06 -13.33
CA ARG A 8 3.33 -6.99 -12.81
C ARG A 8 2.03 -6.32 -12.38
N LYS A 9 1.99 -4.99 -12.28
CA LYS A 9 0.75 -4.24 -11.99
C LYS A 9 -0.23 -4.21 -13.18
N ARG A 10 0.24 -4.51 -14.39
CA ARG A 10 -0.57 -4.43 -15.63
C ARG A 10 -1.52 -5.60 -15.90
N GLN A 11 -1.51 -6.67 -15.10
CA GLN A 11 -2.16 -7.92 -15.49
C GLN A 11 -3.41 -8.30 -14.69
N PHE A 12 -3.88 -7.47 -13.74
CA PHE A 12 -4.91 -7.87 -12.77
C PHE A 12 -6.25 -7.11 -12.81
N VAL A 13 -6.52 -6.24 -13.79
CA VAL A 13 -7.80 -5.51 -13.83
C VAL A 13 -8.56 -5.87 -15.11
N ASN A 14 -9.51 -6.79 -14.98
CA ASN A 14 -10.56 -7.01 -15.98
C ASN A 14 -11.73 -6.07 -15.63
N THR A 15 -12.07 -5.23 -16.60
CA THR A 15 -13.29 -4.42 -16.79
C THR A 15 -14.54 -5.23 -16.41
N GLU A 16 -15.53 -4.75 -15.65
CA GLU A 16 -16.39 -3.59 -15.94
C GLU A 16 -17.06 -2.97 -14.69
N ASP A 17 -16.70 -3.35 -13.45
CA ASP A 17 -17.26 -2.75 -12.21
C ASP A 17 -16.25 -1.94 -11.38
N ALA A 18 -15.05 -1.73 -11.91
CA ALA A 18 -14.03 -0.94 -11.24
C ALA A 18 -14.36 0.54 -11.38
N ILE A 19 -14.74 1.18 -10.26
CA ILE A 19 -14.51 2.62 -10.04
C ILE A 19 -13.16 2.93 -10.66
N GLN A 20 -13.13 3.80 -11.68
CA GLN A 20 -11.98 4.05 -12.54
C GLN A 20 -10.76 4.39 -11.68
N ILE A 21 -9.92 3.39 -11.39
CA ILE A 21 -8.67 3.51 -10.61
C ILE A 21 -7.71 4.51 -11.29
N GLU A 22 -7.96 4.78 -12.57
CA GLU A 22 -7.31 5.76 -13.43
C GLU A 22 -7.39 7.19 -12.88
N ASP A 23 -8.50 7.57 -12.21
CA ASP A 23 -8.65 8.90 -11.61
C ASP A 23 -7.82 9.09 -10.32
N PHE A 24 -7.34 8.00 -9.71
CA PHE A 24 -6.47 8.04 -8.53
C PHE A 24 -4.97 8.03 -8.89
N GLN A 25 -4.64 7.98 -10.19
CA GLN A 25 -3.26 7.90 -10.68
C GLN A 25 -2.52 9.25 -10.69
N VAL A 26 -3.02 10.28 -9.99
CA VAL A 26 -2.63 11.69 -10.21
C VAL A 26 -1.44 12.18 -9.36
N LEU A 27 -0.95 11.44 -8.36
CA LEU A 27 0.28 11.85 -7.67
C LEU A 27 1.44 10.92 -8.03
N LYS A 28 2.43 11.46 -8.74
CA LYS A 28 3.76 10.87 -8.94
C LYS A 28 4.57 10.69 -7.62
N SER A 29 3.88 10.75 -6.48
CA SER A 29 4.42 10.63 -5.13
C SER A 29 3.76 9.43 -4.46
N PRO A 30 4.25 8.20 -4.69
CA PRO A 30 3.75 7.00 -3.99
C PRO A 30 3.85 7.17 -2.47
N ASP A 31 4.79 7.98 -1.99
CA ASP A 31 4.94 8.40 -0.60
C ASP A 31 3.68 9.03 0.02
N LEU A 32 2.78 9.58 -0.81
CA LEU A 32 1.56 10.27 -0.37
C LEU A 32 0.28 9.53 -0.77
N ASN A 33 0.36 8.39 -1.48
CA ASN A 33 -0.80 7.58 -1.80
C ASN A 33 -1.15 6.64 -0.63
N PRO A 34 -2.30 6.82 0.06
CA PRO A 34 -2.68 5.98 1.18
C PRO A 34 -2.79 4.49 0.83
N LEU A 35 -3.15 4.14 -0.41
CA LEU A 35 -3.18 2.73 -0.81
C LEU A 35 -1.78 2.12 -0.86
N ASP A 36 -0.80 2.85 -1.41
CA ASP A 36 0.57 2.36 -1.54
C ASP A 36 1.30 2.31 -0.19
N PHE A 37 1.07 3.29 0.68
CA PHE A 37 1.81 3.32 1.93
C PHE A 37 1.14 2.67 3.13
N TYR A 38 -0.18 2.80 3.22
CA TYR A 38 -0.91 2.36 4.40
C TYR A 38 -1.40 0.94 4.19
N VAL A 39 -2.22 0.73 3.16
CA VAL A 39 -2.79 -0.59 2.87
C VAL A 39 -1.69 -1.55 2.45
N TRP A 40 -0.93 -1.22 1.42
CA TRP A 40 0.12 -2.12 0.93
C TRP A 40 1.28 -2.27 1.91
N GLY A 41 1.62 -1.23 2.69
CA GLY A 41 2.56 -1.33 3.81
C GLY A 41 2.09 -2.34 4.85
N TYR A 42 0.87 -2.18 5.37
CA TYR A 42 0.28 -3.07 6.36
C TYR A 42 0.18 -4.53 5.89
N LEU A 43 -0.27 -4.75 4.64
CA LEU A 43 -0.39 -6.09 4.09
C LEU A 43 0.97 -6.76 3.95
N LYS A 44 2.01 -6.04 3.52
CA LYS A 44 3.37 -6.58 3.44
C LYS A 44 3.89 -6.94 4.83
N ASP A 45 3.74 -6.05 5.80
CA ASP A 45 4.22 -6.26 7.17
C ASP A 45 3.58 -7.52 7.79
N LYS A 46 2.29 -7.73 7.54
CA LYS A 46 1.56 -8.92 8.02
C LYS A 46 1.93 -10.19 7.26
N ALA A 47 1.95 -10.12 5.93
CA ALA A 47 2.21 -11.28 5.08
C ALA A 47 3.63 -11.85 5.28
N TYR A 48 4.61 -10.97 5.45
CA TYR A 48 6.04 -11.31 5.57
C TYR A 48 6.60 -11.24 6.99
N ALA A 49 5.74 -11.10 8.01
CA ALA A 49 6.16 -11.11 9.42
C ALA A 49 6.97 -12.38 9.80
N THR A 50 6.67 -13.50 9.14
CA THR A 50 7.44 -14.75 9.23
C THR A 50 7.76 -15.25 7.82
N PRO A 51 8.80 -16.10 7.67
CA PRO A 51 9.11 -16.70 6.38
C PRO A 51 7.89 -17.39 5.75
N VAL A 52 7.67 -17.07 4.48
CA VAL A 52 6.56 -17.62 3.68
C VAL A 52 7.10 -18.83 2.93
N LEU A 53 6.49 -19.98 3.14
CA LEU A 53 6.98 -21.25 2.58
C LEU A 53 6.23 -21.65 1.31
N THR A 54 4.98 -21.22 1.15
CA THR A 54 4.14 -21.56 0.00
C THR A 54 3.31 -20.36 -0.46
N ARG A 55 2.85 -20.43 -1.72
CA ARG A 55 1.96 -19.41 -2.28
C ARG A 55 0.62 -19.36 -1.55
N ASP A 56 0.09 -20.50 -1.13
CA ASP A 56 -1.23 -20.57 -0.49
C ASP A 56 -1.19 -19.97 0.92
N ASP A 57 -0.12 -20.20 1.67
CA ASP A 57 0.16 -19.54 2.95
C ASP A 57 0.23 -18.02 2.79
N LEU A 58 0.93 -17.53 1.74
CA LEU A 58 0.96 -16.10 1.45
C LEU A 58 -0.43 -15.51 1.19
N ILE A 59 -1.24 -16.19 0.38
CA ILE A 59 -2.61 -15.73 0.05
C ILE A 59 -3.47 -15.71 1.30
N GLN A 60 -3.39 -16.75 2.12
CA GLN A 60 -4.14 -16.83 3.37
C GLN A 60 -3.78 -15.67 4.30
N ARG A 61 -2.50 -15.40 4.51
CA ARG A 61 -2.05 -14.28 5.36
C ARG A 61 -2.51 -12.92 4.84
N ILE A 62 -2.49 -12.71 3.52
CA ILE A 62 -3.00 -11.47 2.92
C ILE A 62 -4.51 -11.34 3.17
N GLN A 63 -5.28 -12.43 3.04
CA GLN A 63 -6.72 -12.43 3.32
C GLN A 63 -7.03 -12.15 4.78
N GLU A 64 -6.28 -12.77 5.70
CA GLU A 64 -6.37 -12.54 7.15
C GLU A 64 -6.07 -11.08 7.49
N ALA A 65 -4.97 -10.52 6.96
CA ALA A 65 -4.61 -9.12 7.14
C ALA A 65 -5.68 -8.16 6.61
N CYS A 66 -6.27 -8.44 5.43
CA CYS A 66 -7.40 -7.67 4.90
C CYS A 66 -8.63 -7.73 5.81
N ASN A 67 -8.89 -8.87 6.44
CA ASN A 67 -10.01 -9.03 7.38
C ASN A 67 -9.74 -8.28 8.70
N GLU A 68 -8.55 -8.42 9.28
CA GLU A 68 -8.12 -7.66 10.45
C GLU A 68 -8.27 -6.15 10.20
N MET A 69 -7.80 -5.69 9.04
CA MET A 69 -7.90 -4.30 8.65
C MET A 69 -9.37 -3.86 8.61
N ARG A 70 -10.25 -4.61 7.92
CA ARG A 70 -11.68 -4.30 7.83
C ARG A 70 -12.41 -4.28 9.18
N GLN A 71 -11.99 -5.10 10.14
CA GLN A 71 -12.63 -5.18 11.46
C GLN A 71 -12.14 -4.09 12.43
N ASN A 72 -11.08 -3.36 12.10
CA ASN A 72 -10.58 -2.28 12.95
C ASN A 72 -11.37 -0.98 12.67
N PRO A 73 -12.12 -0.43 13.65
CA PRO A 73 -12.90 0.80 13.45
C PRO A 73 -12.01 2.05 13.28
N ASN A 74 -10.72 1.99 13.65
CA ASN A 74 -9.82 3.13 13.64
C ASN A 74 -9.04 3.29 12.32
N GLN A 75 -9.24 2.42 11.33
CA GLN A 75 -8.45 2.39 10.09
C GLN A 75 -8.36 3.74 9.36
N VAL A 76 -9.48 4.46 9.26
CA VAL A 76 -9.51 5.76 8.57
C VAL A 76 -8.67 6.77 9.32
N SER A 77 -8.80 6.81 10.66
CA SER A 77 -8.02 7.71 11.51
C SER A 77 -6.52 7.40 11.43
N ASP A 78 -6.14 6.13 11.44
CA ASP A 78 -4.76 5.68 11.35
C ASP A 78 -4.14 6.01 9.98
N ALA A 79 -4.90 5.83 8.89
CA ALA A 79 -4.48 6.21 7.54
C ALA A 79 -4.27 7.73 7.42
N VAL A 80 -5.18 8.54 7.97
CA VAL A 80 -5.08 10.00 8.00
C VAL A 80 -3.88 10.46 8.82
N ASN A 81 -3.67 9.89 10.01
CA ASN A 81 -2.51 10.21 10.84
C ASN A 81 -1.18 9.87 10.14
N SER A 82 -1.13 8.73 9.45
CA SER A 82 0.04 8.34 8.66
C SER A 82 0.27 9.30 7.48
N LEU A 83 -0.80 9.76 6.81
CA LEU A 83 -0.69 10.77 5.75
C LEU A 83 -0.12 12.09 6.28
N ILE A 84 -0.64 12.60 7.40
CA ILE A 84 -0.16 13.84 8.03
C ILE A 84 1.34 13.74 8.35
N ARG A 85 1.76 12.63 8.97
CA ARG A 85 3.18 12.38 9.27
C ARG A 85 4.04 12.38 8.00
N ARG A 86 3.58 11.76 6.93
CA ARG A 86 4.28 11.70 5.63
C ARG A 86 4.35 13.07 4.96
N CYS A 87 3.29 13.88 5.05
CA CYS A 87 3.31 15.27 4.59
C CYS A 87 4.35 16.11 5.35
N HIS A 88 4.41 16.00 6.68
CA HIS A 88 5.46 16.67 7.45
C HIS A 88 6.84 16.20 7.04
N LYS A 89 7.02 14.88 6.84
CA LYS A 89 8.32 14.35 6.41
C LYS A 89 8.74 14.88 5.04
N CYS A 90 7.80 14.94 4.09
CA CYS A 90 8.00 15.54 2.78
C CYS A 90 8.48 16.99 2.88
N ILE A 91 7.90 17.79 3.78
CA ILE A 91 8.33 19.17 4.04
C ILE A 91 9.75 19.21 4.61
N GLU A 92 10.08 18.37 5.60
CA GLU A 92 11.41 18.31 6.21
C GLU A 92 12.51 18.02 5.19
N VAL A 93 12.25 17.14 4.22
CA VAL A 93 13.21 16.76 3.17
C VAL A 93 13.12 17.65 1.93
N GLY A 94 12.39 18.76 1.99
CA GLY A 94 12.26 19.71 0.87
C GLY A 94 11.60 19.11 -0.38
N GLY A 95 10.68 18.17 -0.21
CA GLY A 95 9.98 17.49 -1.30
C GLY A 95 10.73 16.33 -1.95
N GLN A 96 11.88 15.91 -1.40
CA GLN A 96 12.60 14.71 -1.85
C GLN A 96 11.90 13.41 -1.38
N HIS A 97 12.26 12.29 -2.00
CA HIS A 97 11.80 10.96 -1.55
C HIS A 97 12.43 10.59 -0.21
N PHE A 98 11.64 9.99 0.68
CA PHE A 98 12.05 9.69 2.06
C PHE A 98 11.79 8.25 2.52
N GLU A 99 11.25 7.38 1.66
CA GLU A 99 11.06 5.95 1.97
C GLU A 99 12.38 5.14 2.08
N GLN A 100 13.55 5.78 1.89
CA GLN A 100 14.88 5.16 1.99
C GLN A 100 15.84 5.87 2.98
N LEU A 101 15.33 6.71 3.89
CA LEU A 101 16.10 7.40 4.93
C LEU A 101 15.97 6.74 6.30
#